data_AF-A0A7C9G7T0-F1
#
_entry.id   AF-A0A7C9G7T0-F1
#
_cell.length_a   1.000
_cell.length_b   1.000
_cell.length_c   1.000
_cell.angle_alpha   90.00
_cell.angle_beta   90.00
_cell.angle_gamma   90.00
#
_symmetry.space_group_name_H-M   'P 1'
#
loop_
_entity.id
_entity.type
_entity.pdbx_description
1 polymer ?
#
loop_
_entity_poly.entity_id
_entity_poly.type
_entity_poly.pdbx_seq_one_letter_code
_entity_poly.pdbx_strand_id
1 'polypeptide(L)'
;MIRLRKNVAPVLIACCAISSMNVQAFSGDLKKWKITIPDSEYDFYGSGSKTKAAELAPERCDSTPLPFDASTPIIGSTGVVFFDMQNDQAHFRADLGGGVTTPNTSYIRTELRELFNVDYDTSNPCSTSTAQTSWQIVDAATQTHTHTLSSILTVAEHPESNVIDDLPKVIVGQVHGWEIKQALVKMQWEGSERPVRAILNQNFFKDNIECTDDLAEKTGCDKWPFSVELGTYEKGEEWRYDITVDSDGIYLMTQDSNGQQKVEYDMKWGEEFLDKDGNRVTLVTDWTDDDVAFYFKAGIYPQIRPD
;
A
#
# COMPACT_ATOMS: atom_id res chain seq x y z
N MET A 1 41.25 37.19 -2.31
CA MET A 1 40.06 37.53 -1.49
C MET A 1 38.87 37.56 -2.44
N ILE A 2 38.16 36.44 -2.57
CA ILE A 2 37.05 36.27 -3.53
C ILE A 2 35.82 35.87 -2.70
N ARG A 3 34.83 36.75 -2.66
CA ARG A 3 33.47 36.44 -2.21
C ARG A 3 32.78 35.67 -3.32
N LEU A 4 32.26 34.48 -3.02
CA LEU A 4 31.27 33.81 -3.86
C LEU A 4 29.93 33.79 -3.14
N ARG A 5 28.91 34.16 -3.91
CA ARG A 5 27.52 34.38 -3.50
C ARG A 5 26.86 33.05 -3.12
N LYS A 6 26.11 33.08 -2.02
CA LYS A 6 24.97 32.20 -1.76
C LYS A 6 23.90 32.44 -2.82
N ASN A 7 23.35 31.33 -3.34
CA ASN A 7 22.14 31.15 -4.16
C ASN A 7 22.49 30.38 -5.44
N VAL A 8 22.32 29.05 -5.42
CA VAL A 8 21.12 28.38 -5.94
C VAL A 8 20.98 27.11 -5.10
N ALA A 9 19.85 26.93 -4.40
CA ALA A 9 19.53 25.63 -3.81
C ALA A 9 19.40 24.63 -4.97
N PRO A 10 20.11 23.49 -4.97
CA PRO A 10 19.78 22.45 -5.93
C PRO A 10 18.33 22.05 -5.64
N VAL A 11 17.45 22.27 -6.62
CA VAL A 11 16.18 21.56 -6.69
C VAL A 11 16.57 20.11 -6.83
N LEU A 12 16.65 19.42 -5.68
CA LEU A 12 16.77 17.98 -5.64
C LEU A 12 15.43 17.49 -6.19
N ILE A 13 15.40 17.16 -7.48
CA ILE A 13 14.38 16.27 -8.02
C ILE A 13 14.69 14.93 -7.35
N ALA A 14 14.18 14.75 -6.13
CA ALA A 14 14.29 13.50 -5.42
C ALA A 14 13.58 12.46 -6.26
N CYS A 15 14.39 11.56 -6.82
CA CYS A 15 14.01 10.52 -7.76
C CYS A 15 12.75 9.80 -7.26
N CYS A 16 11.71 9.80 -8.09
CA CYS A 16 10.43 9.21 -7.73
C CYS A 16 10.59 7.69 -7.59
N ALA A 17 9.89 7.04 -6.66
CA ALA A 17 9.50 5.66 -6.95
C ALA A 17 8.40 5.73 -8.01
N ILE A 18 8.63 5.24 -9.22
CA ILE A 18 7.58 5.12 -10.23
C ILE A 18 7.21 3.65 -10.26
N SER A 19 6.00 3.28 -9.81
CA SER A 19 5.43 1.99 -10.20
C SER A 19 4.50 2.21 -11.39
N SER A 20 4.76 1.60 -12.55
CA SER A 20 3.81 1.59 -13.66
C SER A 20 3.03 0.28 -13.62
N MET A 21 1.72 0.33 -13.32
CA MET A 21 0.87 -0.86 -13.35
C MET A 21 0.24 -1.03 -14.75
N ASN A 22 0.37 -2.20 -15.38
CA ASN A 22 -0.17 -2.48 -16.72
C ASN A 22 -1.71 -2.72 -16.66
N VAL A 23 -2.49 -1.91 -17.38
CA VAL A 23 -3.97 -1.78 -17.22
C VAL A 23 -4.80 -2.96 -17.73
N GLN A 24 -4.21 -4.00 -18.33
CA GLN A 24 -5.02 -5.20 -18.64
C GLN A 24 -5.54 -5.93 -17.39
N ALA A 25 -4.96 -5.68 -16.21
CA ALA A 25 -5.51 -6.09 -14.90
C ALA A 25 -6.21 -4.94 -14.13
N PHE A 26 -6.32 -3.75 -14.73
CA PHE A 26 -7.05 -2.60 -14.19
C PHE A 26 -8.35 -2.47 -14.99
N SER A 27 -9.32 -3.35 -14.73
CA SER A 27 -10.67 -3.26 -15.30
C SER A 27 -11.46 -2.09 -14.69
N GLY A 28 -10.98 -0.86 -14.87
CA GLY A 28 -11.81 0.31 -15.11
C GLY A 28 -12.70 0.85 -14.00
N ASP A 29 -12.64 0.35 -12.76
CA ASP A 29 -13.47 0.90 -11.67
C ASP A 29 -12.68 1.57 -10.56
N LEU A 30 -11.96 2.64 -10.93
CA LEU A 30 -11.39 3.59 -9.96
C LEU A 30 -12.43 4.19 -9.02
N LYS A 31 -13.73 4.07 -9.31
CA LYS A 31 -14.80 4.50 -8.41
C LYS A 31 -14.89 3.63 -7.16
N LYS A 32 -14.15 2.52 -7.11
CA LYS A 32 -13.97 1.69 -5.92
C LYS A 32 -12.64 1.94 -5.23
N TRP A 33 -11.99 3.06 -5.49
CA TRP A 33 -10.72 3.38 -4.85
C TRP A 33 -10.71 4.85 -4.43
N LYS A 34 -10.20 5.11 -3.24
CA LYS A 34 -9.72 6.46 -2.88
C LYS A 34 -8.20 6.47 -2.92
N ILE A 35 -7.59 7.62 -3.15
CA ILE A 35 -6.14 7.78 -3.17
C ILE A 35 -5.70 8.71 -2.04
N THR A 36 -4.65 8.32 -1.32
CA THR A 36 -3.93 9.21 -0.39
C THR A 36 -2.66 9.70 -1.08
N ILE A 37 -2.37 11.00 -1.01
CA ILE A 37 -1.15 11.62 -1.56
C ILE A 37 -0.32 12.24 -0.42
N PRO A 38 0.99 12.51 -0.62
CA PRO A 38 1.88 12.91 0.47
C PRO A 38 1.82 14.40 0.82
N ASP A 39 0.95 15.19 0.19
CA ASP A 39 0.63 16.56 0.63
C ASP A 39 -0.35 16.56 1.80
N SER A 40 -0.31 17.59 2.64
CA SER A 40 -1.35 17.79 3.66
C SER A 40 -2.68 18.21 3.04
N GLU A 41 -3.80 17.98 3.74
CA GLU A 41 -5.11 18.53 3.35
C GLU A 41 -4.99 20.05 3.11
N TYR A 42 -4.32 20.77 4.02
CA TYR A 42 -4.13 22.21 3.92
C TYR A 42 -3.34 22.64 2.69
N ASP A 43 -2.22 21.98 2.40
CA ASP A 43 -1.34 22.38 1.29
C ASP A 43 -1.98 22.06 -0.06
N PHE A 44 -2.72 20.95 -0.15
CA PHE A 44 -3.36 20.51 -1.38
C PHE A 44 -4.70 21.23 -1.65
N TYR A 45 -5.58 21.34 -0.66
CA TYR A 45 -6.90 21.97 -0.82
C TYR A 45 -6.94 23.47 -0.47
N GLY A 46 -5.87 24.00 0.13
CA GLY A 46 -5.87 25.34 0.72
C GLY A 46 -6.66 25.45 2.04
N SER A 47 -7.13 24.32 2.59
CA SER A 47 -7.93 24.25 3.82
C SER A 47 -7.86 22.85 4.45
N GLY A 48 -8.26 22.70 5.71
CA GLY A 48 -8.18 21.42 6.43
C GLY A 48 -6.94 21.32 7.33
N SER A 49 -6.52 20.10 7.63
CA SER A 49 -5.41 19.82 8.54
C SER A 49 -4.05 19.98 7.87
N LYS A 50 -3.09 20.57 8.60
CA LYS A 50 -1.67 20.61 8.20
C LYS A 50 -0.92 19.31 8.51
N THR A 51 -1.54 18.40 9.27
CA THR A 51 -0.88 17.18 9.78
C THR A 51 -1.58 15.91 9.33
N LYS A 52 -2.55 16.01 8.42
CA LYS A 52 -3.18 14.85 7.76
C LYS A 52 -2.91 14.93 6.28
N ALA A 53 -2.51 13.80 5.70
CA ALA A 53 -2.36 13.66 4.26
C ALA A 53 -3.70 13.90 3.55
N ALA A 54 -3.66 14.50 2.37
CA ALA A 54 -4.83 14.69 1.53
C ALA A 54 -5.30 13.36 0.94
N GLU A 55 -6.63 13.18 0.90
CA GLU A 55 -7.27 12.01 0.31
C GLU A 55 -8.27 12.47 -0.74
N LEU A 56 -8.23 11.90 -1.95
CA LEU A 56 -9.24 12.11 -2.97
C LEU A 56 -10.09 10.84 -3.08
N ALA A 57 -11.41 10.99 -3.01
CA ALA A 57 -12.36 9.90 -3.15
C ALA A 57 -13.20 10.08 -4.44
N PRO A 58 -13.81 9.02 -4.97
CA PRO A 58 -14.68 9.11 -6.15
C PRO A 58 -15.72 10.22 -6.02
N GLU A 59 -16.14 10.87 -7.12
CA GLU A 59 -17.00 12.08 -7.10
C GLU A 59 -18.28 11.96 -6.27
N ARG A 60 -18.87 10.77 -6.19
CA ARG A 60 -20.10 10.53 -5.41
C ARG A 60 -19.86 10.34 -3.92
N CYS A 61 -18.59 10.25 -3.52
CA CYS A 61 -18.16 10.25 -2.15
C CYS A 61 -18.02 11.72 -1.72
N ASP A 62 -19.06 12.33 -1.15
CA ASP A 62 -19.02 13.71 -0.60
C ASP A 62 -18.05 13.86 0.60
N SER A 63 -17.09 12.96 0.77
CA SER A 63 -16.10 12.90 1.84
C SER A 63 -14.85 13.74 1.60
N THR A 64 -14.61 14.22 0.37
CA THR A 64 -13.36 14.92 0.01
C THR A 64 -13.63 16.20 -0.78
N PRO A 65 -12.82 17.28 -0.61
CA PRO A 65 -13.03 18.53 -1.34
C PRO A 65 -12.87 18.45 -2.86
N LEU A 66 -12.07 17.49 -3.34
CA LEU A 66 -11.89 17.21 -4.76
C LEU A 66 -12.13 15.73 -5.05
N PRO A 67 -12.76 15.40 -6.19
CA PRO A 67 -12.98 14.04 -6.60
C PRO A 67 -11.68 13.40 -7.12
N PHE A 68 -11.56 12.09 -6.90
CA PHE A 68 -10.55 11.28 -7.57
C PHE A 68 -11.03 10.92 -8.97
N ASP A 69 -10.38 11.50 -9.98
CA ASP A 69 -10.60 11.22 -11.39
C ASP A 69 -9.26 11.00 -12.08
N ALA A 70 -9.08 9.81 -12.66
CA ALA A 70 -7.86 9.46 -13.40
C ALA A 70 -7.69 10.17 -14.74
N SER A 71 -8.69 10.92 -15.20
CA SER A 71 -8.55 11.77 -16.40
C SER A 71 -7.60 12.95 -16.18
N THR A 72 -7.36 13.32 -14.92
CA THR A 72 -6.58 14.51 -14.55
C THR A 72 -5.40 14.12 -13.66
N PRO A 73 -4.17 14.55 -13.99
CA PRO A 73 -3.02 14.36 -13.10
C PRO A 73 -3.24 14.99 -11.73
N ILE A 74 -2.87 14.30 -10.67
CA ILE A 74 -2.85 14.83 -9.30
C ILE A 74 -1.50 15.48 -9.07
N ILE A 75 -1.49 16.81 -9.08
CA ILE A 75 -0.29 17.64 -8.92
C ILE A 75 -0.29 18.24 -7.52
N GLY A 76 0.75 17.95 -6.75
CA GLY A 76 0.96 18.51 -5.43
C GLY A 76 1.26 20.01 -5.44
N SER A 77 1.21 20.60 -4.25
CA SER A 77 1.51 22.00 -3.94
C SER A 77 2.93 22.44 -4.36
N THR A 78 3.86 21.50 -4.43
CA THR A 78 5.25 21.72 -4.89
C THR A 78 5.42 21.57 -6.41
N GLY A 79 4.35 21.21 -7.13
CA GLY A 79 4.38 20.93 -8.57
C GLY A 79 4.74 19.49 -8.95
N VAL A 80 4.97 18.61 -7.96
CA VAL A 80 5.21 17.18 -8.19
C VAL A 80 3.92 16.49 -8.66
N VAL A 81 4.00 15.67 -9.71
CA VAL A 81 2.87 14.85 -10.18
C VAL A 81 2.85 13.55 -9.39
N PHE A 82 1.97 13.45 -8.39
CA PHE A 82 1.88 12.25 -7.54
C PHE A 82 1.18 11.09 -8.25
N PHE A 83 0.19 11.38 -9.08
CA PHE A 83 -0.55 10.35 -9.81
C PHE A 83 -0.94 10.85 -11.19
N ASP A 84 -0.76 10.02 -12.21
CA ASP A 84 -1.34 10.23 -13.54
C ASP A 84 -1.50 8.91 -14.30
N MET A 85 -2.35 8.94 -15.31
CA MET A 85 -2.47 7.87 -16.29
C MET A 85 -1.63 8.21 -17.52
N GLN A 86 -0.72 7.33 -17.91
CA GLN A 86 0.03 7.45 -19.17
C GLN A 86 -0.04 6.13 -19.93
N ASN A 87 -0.44 6.15 -21.21
CA ASN A 87 -0.53 4.96 -22.06
C ASN A 87 -1.29 3.79 -21.42
N ASP A 88 -2.42 4.08 -20.77
CA ASP A 88 -3.16 3.10 -19.98
C ASP A 88 -2.25 2.42 -18.93
N GLN A 89 -1.48 3.21 -18.18
CA GLN A 89 -0.76 2.76 -17.00
C GLN A 89 -0.93 3.78 -15.89
N ALA A 90 -1.26 3.31 -14.70
CA ALA A 90 -1.28 4.15 -13.51
C ALA A 90 0.15 4.36 -13.03
N HIS A 91 0.59 5.61 -12.99
CA HIS A 91 1.89 6.00 -12.45
C HIS A 91 1.70 6.63 -11.08
N PHE A 92 2.33 6.04 -10.07
CA PHE A 92 2.37 6.56 -8.71
C PHE A 92 3.76 7.13 -8.44
N ARG A 93 3.83 8.31 -7.82
CA ARG A 93 5.08 8.99 -7.45
C ARG A 93 4.95 9.62 -6.08
N ALA A 94 6.05 9.67 -5.35
CA ALA A 94 6.15 10.29 -4.04
C ALA A 94 7.49 11.01 -3.96
N ASP A 95 7.47 12.24 -3.47
CA ASP A 95 8.67 13.04 -3.23
C ASP A 95 9.16 12.77 -1.81
N LEU A 96 10.36 12.19 -1.66
CA LEU A 96 10.92 11.84 -0.36
C LEU A 96 11.54 13.04 0.38
N GLY A 97 11.67 14.20 -0.28
CA GLY A 97 12.22 15.43 0.32
C GLY A 97 11.27 16.20 1.24
N GLY A 98 10.08 15.66 1.50
CA GLY A 98 9.08 16.21 2.42
C GLY A 98 7.71 15.56 2.25
N GLY A 99 6.79 15.77 3.20
CA GLY A 99 5.40 15.32 3.07
C GLY A 99 4.74 15.03 4.42
N VAL A 100 3.42 14.86 4.39
CA VAL A 100 2.61 14.58 5.58
C VAL A 100 2.09 13.15 5.51
N THR A 101 2.14 12.47 6.65
CA THR A 101 1.67 11.10 6.81
C THR A 101 0.25 11.10 7.40
N THR A 102 -0.46 9.97 7.38
CA THR A 102 -1.74 9.83 8.12
C THR A 102 -1.47 9.35 9.56
N PRO A 103 -2.43 9.50 10.51
CA PRO A 103 -2.20 9.21 11.95
C PRO A 103 -1.65 7.82 12.29
N ASN A 104 -1.71 6.86 11.38
CA ASN A 104 -1.29 5.48 11.57
C ASN A 104 -0.01 5.10 10.78
N THR A 105 0.73 6.08 10.23
CA THR A 105 1.91 5.83 9.41
C THR A 105 3.00 6.86 9.65
N SER A 106 4.25 6.40 9.65
CA SER A 106 5.45 7.25 9.73
C SER A 106 6.06 7.55 8.35
N TYR A 107 5.47 7.01 7.28
CA TYR A 107 5.98 7.19 5.92
C TYR A 107 4.93 7.79 4.99
N ILE A 108 5.41 8.52 3.99
CA ILE A 108 4.60 9.13 2.95
C ILE A 108 4.10 8.08 1.96
N ARG A 109 3.07 8.39 1.19
CA ARG A 109 2.49 7.46 0.22
C ARG A 109 1.78 8.18 -0.91
N THR A 110 1.75 7.52 -2.06
CA THR A 110 0.77 7.75 -3.12
C THR A 110 0.12 6.40 -3.38
N GLU A 111 -1.00 6.14 -2.71
CA GLU A 111 -1.51 4.79 -2.55
C GLU A 111 -3.04 4.78 -2.57
N LEU A 112 -3.58 3.82 -3.31
CA LEU A 112 -5.01 3.54 -3.37
C LEU A 112 -5.45 2.73 -2.15
N ARG A 113 -6.68 2.98 -1.69
CA ARG A 113 -7.43 2.18 -0.72
C ARG A 113 -8.75 1.76 -1.34
N GLU A 114 -8.99 0.45 -1.38
CA GLU A 114 -10.20 -0.13 -1.96
C GLU A 114 -11.45 0.25 -1.16
N LEU A 115 -12.51 0.67 -1.83
CA LEU A 115 -13.86 0.87 -1.33
C LEU A 115 -14.72 -0.27 -1.91
N PHE A 116 -14.78 -1.41 -1.23
CA PHE A 116 -15.31 -2.65 -1.80
C PHE A 116 -16.81 -2.61 -2.09
N ASN A 117 -17.60 -2.31 -1.07
CA ASN A 117 -19.07 -2.30 -1.12
C ASN A 117 -19.61 -0.86 -0.95
N VAL A 118 -19.30 -0.01 -1.93
CA VAL A 118 -19.82 1.36 -1.99
C VAL A 118 -21.32 1.32 -2.29
N ASP A 119 -22.14 1.69 -1.31
CA ASP A 119 -23.59 1.84 -1.48
C ASP A 119 -23.94 3.30 -1.80
N TYR A 120 -24.02 3.59 -3.10
CA TYR A 120 -24.32 4.93 -3.64
C TYR A 120 -25.71 5.46 -3.30
N ASP A 121 -26.60 4.65 -2.72
CA ASP A 121 -27.93 5.10 -2.29
C ASP A 121 -27.94 5.64 -0.85
N THR A 122 -26.80 5.59 -0.15
CA THR A 122 -26.63 6.15 1.20
C THR A 122 -26.11 7.58 1.18
N SER A 123 -26.30 8.32 2.29
CA SER A 123 -25.82 9.70 2.42
C SER A 123 -24.29 9.82 2.57
N ASN A 124 -23.57 8.71 2.76
CA ASN A 124 -22.10 8.70 2.85
C ASN A 124 -21.56 7.37 2.29
N PRO A 125 -21.61 7.19 0.97
CA PRO A 125 -21.42 5.89 0.31
C PRO A 125 -20.00 5.33 0.47
N CYS A 126 -19.04 6.19 0.82
CA CYS A 126 -17.62 5.86 0.87
C CYS A 126 -17.04 5.99 2.28
N SER A 127 -17.91 6.03 3.30
CA SER A 127 -17.45 6.12 4.67
C SER A 127 -16.53 4.96 5.01
N THR A 128 -15.38 5.28 5.60
CA THR A 128 -14.44 4.30 6.16
C THR A 128 -14.50 4.26 7.69
N SER A 129 -15.46 4.99 8.29
CA SER A 129 -15.73 4.96 9.73
C SER A 129 -16.45 3.69 10.20
N THR A 130 -16.84 2.83 9.28
CA THR A 130 -17.43 1.50 9.53
C THR A 130 -16.81 0.50 8.56
N ALA A 131 -16.94 -0.79 8.86
CA ALA A 131 -16.49 -1.87 7.99
C ALA A 131 -17.26 -1.99 6.66
N GLN A 132 -18.30 -1.17 6.41
CA GLN A 132 -19.19 -1.33 5.25
C GLN A 132 -18.49 -1.21 3.89
N THR A 133 -17.41 -0.42 3.79
CA THR A 133 -16.63 -0.27 2.54
C THR A 133 -15.44 -1.21 2.48
N SER A 134 -15.43 -2.23 3.32
CA SER A 134 -14.45 -3.30 3.43
C SER A 134 -15.14 -4.65 3.20
N TRP A 135 -14.37 -5.71 2.97
CA TRP A 135 -14.87 -7.06 2.76
C TRP A 135 -14.50 -7.99 3.91
N GLN A 136 -15.37 -8.94 4.23
CA GLN A 136 -14.99 -10.11 5.03
C GLN A 136 -14.50 -11.25 4.14
N ILE A 137 -13.75 -12.22 4.68
CA ILE A 137 -13.31 -13.41 3.91
C ILE A 137 -14.50 -14.18 3.33
N VAL A 138 -15.58 -14.29 4.11
CA VAL A 138 -16.88 -14.79 3.67
C VAL A 138 -17.85 -13.62 3.67
N ASP A 139 -17.87 -12.85 2.58
CA ASP A 139 -18.65 -11.62 2.48
C ASP A 139 -20.11 -11.94 2.14
N ALA A 140 -20.98 -11.92 3.14
CA ALA A 140 -22.41 -12.21 2.96
C ALA A 140 -23.16 -11.13 2.14
N ALA A 141 -22.65 -9.90 2.10
CA ALA A 141 -23.32 -8.80 1.42
C ALA A 141 -23.20 -8.93 -0.11
N THR A 142 -22.05 -9.38 -0.59
CA THR A 142 -21.74 -9.54 -2.00
C THR A 142 -21.71 -11.00 -2.46
N GLN A 143 -21.80 -11.96 -1.54
CA GLN A 143 -21.61 -13.40 -1.78
C GLN A 143 -20.22 -13.73 -2.36
N THR A 144 -19.22 -12.92 -2.00
CA THR A 144 -17.83 -13.14 -2.40
C THR A 144 -17.13 -13.99 -1.33
N HIS A 145 -16.40 -15.01 -1.78
CA HIS A 145 -15.67 -15.95 -0.91
C HIS A 145 -14.17 -16.01 -1.20
N THR A 146 -13.73 -15.28 -2.22
CA THR A 146 -12.34 -15.23 -2.67
C THR A 146 -12.05 -13.81 -3.11
N HIS A 147 -11.04 -13.20 -2.49
CA HIS A 147 -10.65 -11.83 -2.74
C HIS A 147 -9.23 -11.83 -3.30
N THR A 148 -9.05 -11.27 -4.49
CA THR A 148 -7.74 -11.23 -5.16
C THR A 148 -7.34 -9.82 -5.55
N LEU A 149 -6.14 -9.41 -5.14
CA LEU A 149 -5.43 -8.26 -5.69
C LEU A 149 -4.34 -8.75 -6.63
N SER A 150 -4.48 -8.43 -7.91
CA SER A 150 -3.49 -8.70 -8.94
C SER A 150 -2.90 -7.41 -9.46
N SER A 151 -1.59 -7.41 -9.72
CA SER A 151 -0.91 -6.31 -10.40
C SER A 151 0.18 -6.84 -11.30
N ILE A 152 0.26 -6.26 -12.50
CA ILE A 152 1.47 -6.28 -13.32
C ILE A 152 2.10 -4.90 -13.14
N LEU A 153 3.37 -4.83 -12.73
CA LEU A 153 4.03 -3.56 -12.44
C LEU A 153 5.51 -3.54 -12.80
N THR A 154 6.05 -2.33 -12.89
CA THR A 154 7.49 -2.07 -12.99
C THR A 154 7.88 -0.98 -12.01
N VAL A 155 8.97 -1.17 -11.25
CA VAL A 155 9.62 -0.09 -10.48
C VAL A 155 10.59 0.64 -11.42
N ALA A 156 10.16 1.79 -11.96
CA ALA A 156 10.90 2.53 -12.99
C ALA A 156 12.01 3.41 -12.41
N GLU A 157 11.83 3.94 -11.20
CA GLU A 157 12.78 4.81 -10.52
C GLU A 157 12.75 4.55 -9.00
N HIS A 158 13.81 4.97 -8.29
CA HIS A 158 13.91 4.98 -6.83
C HIS A 158 15.05 5.94 -6.42
N PRO A 159 15.07 6.49 -5.20
CA PRO A 159 16.22 7.24 -4.70
C PRO A 159 17.50 6.39 -4.71
N GLU A 160 18.64 7.03 -4.97
CA GLU A 160 19.94 6.39 -4.88
C GLU A 160 20.28 6.06 -3.41
N SER A 161 20.85 4.89 -3.14
CA SER A 161 21.14 4.46 -1.75
C SER A 161 22.06 5.39 -0.98
N ASN A 162 22.91 6.15 -1.65
CA ASN A 162 23.78 7.14 -1.01
C ASN A 162 23.06 8.46 -0.67
N VAL A 163 21.84 8.67 -1.16
CA VAL A 163 21.00 9.83 -0.81
C VAL A 163 20.18 9.52 0.43
N ILE A 164 19.72 8.28 0.58
CA ILE A 164 18.85 7.85 1.68
C ILE A 164 19.59 7.04 2.77
N ASP A 165 20.90 6.83 2.61
CA ASP A 165 21.75 6.01 3.48
C ASP A 165 21.16 4.59 3.80
N ASP A 166 20.37 4.03 2.88
CA ASP A 166 19.71 2.73 2.99
C ASP A 166 19.42 2.15 1.58
N LEU A 167 18.90 0.93 1.51
CA LEU A 167 18.32 0.38 0.28
C LEU A 167 16.93 1.00 0.02
N PRO A 168 16.57 1.23 -1.26
CA PRO A 168 15.22 1.65 -1.59
C PRO A 168 14.25 0.55 -1.16
N LYS A 169 13.22 0.90 -0.38
CA LYS A 169 12.16 -0.02 0.08
C LYS A 169 10.81 0.60 -0.24
N VAL A 170 9.94 -0.15 -0.91
CA VAL A 170 8.60 0.31 -1.24
C VAL A 170 7.60 -0.82 -1.11
N ILE A 171 6.49 -0.56 -0.43
CA ILE A 171 5.33 -1.45 -0.44
C ILE A 171 4.49 -1.12 -1.68
N VAL A 172 4.17 -2.13 -2.48
CA VAL A 172 3.45 -1.98 -3.76
C VAL A 172 2.02 -2.52 -3.72
N GLY A 173 1.72 -3.42 -2.78
CA GLY A 173 0.41 -4.03 -2.60
C GLY A 173 0.20 -4.46 -1.15
N GLN A 174 -1.02 -4.36 -0.64
CA GLN A 174 -1.34 -4.76 0.74
C GLN A 174 -2.75 -5.35 0.85
N VAL A 175 -2.92 -6.22 1.85
CA VAL A 175 -4.21 -6.53 2.47
C VAL A 175 -4.15 -6.00 3.89
N HIS A 176 -5.08 -5.13 4.24
CA HIS A 176 -5.10 -4.48 5.54
C HIS A 176 -6.47 -4.64 6.20
N GLY A 177 -6.47 -4.94 7.50
CA GLY A 177 -7.71 -5.01 8.27
C GLY A 177 -8.27 -3.62 8.55
N TRP A 178 -9.60 -3.50 8.54
CA TRP A 178 -10.31 -2.34 9.05
C TRP A 178 -10.19 -2.33 10.57
N GLU A 179 -9.77 -1.18 11.12
CA GLU A 179 -9.43 -1.02 12.55
C GLU A 179 -8.42 -2.03 13.11
N ILE A 180 -7.46 -2.46 12.30
CA ILE A 180 -6.36 -3.33 12.71
C ILE A 180 -5.05 -2.67 12.31
N LYS A 181 -4.09 -2.52 13.22
CA LYS A 181 -2.79 -1.88 12.92
C LYS A 181 -1.80 -2.80 12.20
N GLN A 182 -1.90 -4.10 12.45
CA GLN A 182 -1.05 -5.11 11.87
C GLN A 182 -1.61 -5.50 10.49
N ALA A 183 -0.98 -5.05 9.40
CA ALA A 183 -1.44 -5.46 8.06
C ALA A 183 -1.36 -6.98 7.91
N LEU A 184 -2.35 -7.59 7.26
CA LEU A 184 -2.35 -9.02 7.00
C LEU A 184 -1.21 -9.40 6.04
N VAL A 185 -1.06 -8.62 4.96
CA VAL A 185 -0.01 -8.81 3.94
C VAL A 185 0.51 -7.46 3.46
N LYS A 186 1.83 -7.34 3.29
CA LYS A 186 2.49 -6.25 2.53
C LYS A 186 3.47 -6.84 1.52
N MET A 187 3.32 -6.51 0.24
CA MET A 187 4.27 -6.81 -0.83
C MET A 187 5.33 -5.72 -0.89
N GLN A 188 6.57 -6.05 -0.59
CA GLN A 188 7.70 -5.13 -0.56
C GLN A 188 8.71 -5.45 -1.66
N TRP A 189 9.08 -4.44 -2.45
CA TRP A 189 10.28 -4.47 -3.28
C TRP A 189 11.43 -3.72 -2.58
N GLU A 190 12.65 -4.23 -2.66
CA GLU A 190 13.82 -3.74 -1.91
C GLU A 190 15.10 -3.63 -2.76
N GLY A 191 15.04 -2.94 -3.90
CA GLY A 191 16.19 -2.85 -4.81
C GLY A 191 16.35 -4.09 -5.69
N SER A 192 17.09 -3.94 -6.78
CA SER A 192 17.27 -4.99 -7.80
C SER A 192 17.96 -6.26 -7.29
N GLU A 193 18.72 -6.17 -6.20
CA GLU A 193 19.54 -7.27 -5.67
C GLU A 193 18.87 -8.04 -4.52
N ARG A 194 17.62 -7.72 -4.20
CA ARG A 194 16.87 -8.36 -3.11
C ARG A 194 15.58 -8.97 -3.63
N PRO A 195 15.16 -10.11 -3.05
CA PRO A 195 13.88 -10.65 -3.39
C PRO A 195 12.75 -9.71 -2.97
N VAL A 196 11.68 -9.69 -3.76
CA VAL A 196 10.39 -9.17 -3.30
C VAL A 196 9.98 -9.99 -2.08
N ARG A 197 9.51 -9.32 -1.03
CA ARG A 197 9.07 -9.99 0.20
C ARG A 197 7.59 -9.77 0.41
N ALA A 198 6.90 -10.83 0.82
CA ALA A 198 5.62 -10.67 1.49
C ALA A 198 5.87 -10.62 2.99
N ILE A 199 5.49 -9.52 3.63
CA ILE A 199 5.54 -9.36 5.08
C ILE A 199 4.12 -9.60 5.60
N LEU A 200 3.97 -10.55 6.51
CA LEU A 200 2.69 -10.95 7.09
C LEU A 200 2.73 -10.84 8.61
N ASN A 201 1.56 -10.84 9.25
CA ASN A 201 1.45 -10.92 10.70
C ASN A 201 0.71 -12.19 11.11
N GLN A 202 1.32 -13.00 11.98
CA GLN A 202 0.71 -14.22 12.53
C GLN A 202 -0.61 -13.94 13.23
N ASN A 203 -0.67 -12.83 13.98
CA ASN A 203 -1.79 -12.43 14.82
C ASN A 203 -1.93 -10.89 14.78
N PHE A 204 -2.99 -10.37 15.39
CA PHE A 204 -3.35 -8.96 15.37
C PHE A 204 -4.10 -8.54 16.62
N PHE A 205 -4.27 -7.23 16.76
CA PHE A 205 -5.25 -6.67 17.69
C PHE A 205 -6.32 -5.91 16.92
N LYS A 206 -7.55 -5.97 17.42
CA LYS A 206 -8.70 -5.16 16.98
C LYS A 206 -8.60 -3.73 17.53
N ASP A 207 -9.53 -2.86 17.15
CA ASP A 207 -9.70 -1.49 17.65
C ASP A 207 -8.46 -0.58 17.47
N ASN A 208 -7.70 -0.80 16.41
CA ASN A 208 -6.46 -0.09 16.07
C ASN A 208 -5.40 -0.16 17.18
N ILE A 209 -5.41 -1.20 18.02
CA ILE A 209 -4.41 -1.37 19.08
C ILE A 209 -3.03 -1.62 18.45
N GLU A 210 -2.09 -0.77 18.84
CA GLU A 210 -0.69 -0.86 18.42
C GLU A 210 0.09 -1.80 19.35
N CYS A 211 1.00 -2.57 18.76
CA CYS A 211 1.97 -3.35 19.52
C CYS A 211 3.04 -2.41 20.09
N THR A 212 2.74 -1.84 21.25
CA THR A 212 3.72 -1.05 22.03
C THR A 212 4.70 -1.96 22.75
N ASP A 213 5.86 -1.45 23.18
CA ASP A 213 6.87 -2.21 23.93
C ASP A 213 6.26 -2.91 25.16
N ASP A 214 5.43 -2.20 25.93
CA ASP A 214 4.73 -2.74 27.11
C ASP A 214 3.76 -3.89 26.76
N LEU A 215 3.15 -3.83 25.57
CA LEU A 215 2.24 -4.86 25.10
C LEU A 215 3.02 -6.03 24.53
N ALA A 216 4.11 -5.77 23.80
CA ALA A 216 5.03 -6.77 23.29
C ALA A 216 5.63 -7.63 24.42
N GLU A 217 6.02 -7.04 25.55
CA GLU A 217 6.50 -7.80 26.71
C GLU A 217 5.45 -8.81 27.23
N LYS A 218 4.16 -8.47 27.12
CA LYS A 218 3.05 -9.30 27.63
C LYS A 218 2.54 -10.32 26.63
N THR A 219 2.55 -10.00 25.34
CA THR A 219 1.88 -10.79 24.29
C THR A 219 2.85 -11.37 23.27
N GLY A 220 4.06 -10.85 23.19
CA GLY A 220 5.03 -11.16 22.13
C GLY A 220 4.63 -10.61 20.76
N CYS A 221 3.81 -9.57 20.69
CA CYS A 221 3.31 -9.04 19.42
C CYS A 221 4.39 -8.47 18.49
N ASP A 222 5.56 -8.14 19.03
CA ASP A 222 6.76 -7.75 18.29
C ASP A 222 7.32 -8.90 17.42
N LYS A 223 6.93 -10.15 17.73
CA LYS A 223 7.35 -11.38 17.03
C LYS A 223 6.28 -11.93 16.09
N TRP A 224 5.11 -11.30 16.03
CA TRP A 224 4.07 -11.69 15.07
C TRP A 224 4.45 -11.47 13.61
N PRO A 225 5.19 -10.40 13.23
CA PRO A 225 5.62 -10.22 11.86
C PRO A 225 6.55 -11.34 11.40
N PHE A 226 6.33 -11.83 10.19
CA PHE A 226 7.23 -12.75 9.49
C PHE A 226 7.23 -12.44 7.99
N SER A 227 8.08 -13.12 7.20
CA SER A 227 8.09 -12.89 5.75
C SER A 227 8.48 -14.12 4.94
N VAL A 228 8.05 -14.13 3.69
CA VAL A 228 8.49 -15.06 2.63
C VAL A 228 9.10 -14.30 1.46
N GLU A 229 9.94 -14.96 0.67
CA GLU A 229 10.64 -14.39 -0.48
C GLU A 229 10.00 -14.84 -1.79
N LEU A 230 9.61 -13.88 -2.64
CA LEU A 230 8.80 -14.04 -3.83
C LEU A 230 9.57 -13.59 -5.09
N GLY A 231 10.68 -14.25 -5.39
CA GLY A 231 11.50 -13.94 -6.57
C GLY A 231 12.23 -12.58 -6.47
N THR A 232 13.11 -12.29 -7.43
CA THR A 232 13.90 -11.04 -7.50
C THR A 232 13.65 -10.40 -8.86
N TYR A 233 13.36 -9.10 -8.87
CA TYR A 233 13.04 -8.36 -10.09
C TYR A 233 13.81 -7.04 -10.12
N GLU A 234 14.48 -6.78 -11.23
CA GLU A 234 15.30 -5.57 -11.38
C GLU A 234 14.44 -4.30 -11.53
N LYS A 235 15.03 -3.15 -11.20
CA LYS A 235 14.48 -1.85 -11.63
C LYS A 235 14.26 -1.86 -13.16
N GLY A 236 13.08 -1.41 -13.60
CA GLY A 236 12.71 -1.37 -15.01
C GLY A 236 12.18 -2.69 -15.56
N GLU A 237 12.22 -3.78 -14.79
CA GLU A 237 11.62 -5.05 -15.16
C GLU A 237 10.10 -5.05 -14.89
N GLU A 238 9.32 -5.60 -15.80
CA GLU A 238 7.89 -5.86 -15.58
C GLU A 238 7.70 -7.22 -14.93
N TRP A 239 6.97 -7.23 -13.83
CA TRP A 239 6.65 -8.44 -13.08
C TRP A 239 5.24 -8.36 -12.52
N ARG A 240 4.71 -9.50 -12.11
CA ARG A 240 3.37 -9.64 -11.56
C ARG A 240 3.42 -10.09 -10.12
N TYR A 241 2.45 -9.62 -9.32
CA TYR A 241 2.07 -10.29 -8.08
C TYR A 241 0.56 -10.57 -8.04
N ASP A 242 0.20 -11.64 -7.32
CA ASP A 242 -1.17 -11.92 -6.87
C ASP A 242 -1.18 -12.09 -5.34
N ILE A 243 -2.17 -11.49 -4.67
CA ILE A 243 -2.51 -11.75 -3.28
C ILE A 243 -3.97 -12.22 -3.25
N THR A 244 -4.20 -13.49 -2.94
CA THR A 244 -5.54 -14.08 -2.82
C THR A 244 -5.81 -14.48 -1.38
N VAL A 245 -6.98 -14.12 -0.86
CA VAL A 245 -7.45 -14.45 0.49
C VAL A 245 -8.82 -15.09 0.39
N ASP A 246 -8.99 -16.24 1.05
CA ASP A 246 -10.25 -16.98 1.13
C ASP A 246 -10.35 -17.74 2.46
N SER A 247 -11.36 -18.62 2.57
CA SER A 247 -11.62 -19.40 3.78
C SER A 247 -10.54 -20.44 4.09
N ASP A 248 -9.72 -20.81 3.11
CA ASP A 248 -8.67 -21.82 3.28
C ASP A 248 -7.36 -21.18 3.74
N GLY A 249 -7.04 -19.99 3.21
CA GLY A 249 -5.80 -19.32 3.56
C GLY A 249 -5.48 -18.05 2.77
N ILE A 250 -4.18 -17.82 2.64
CA ILE A 250 -3.59 -16.79 1.81
C ILE A 250 -2.73 -17.48 0.74
N TYR A 251 -3.05 -17.21 -0.52
CA TYR A 251 -2.20 -17.55 -1.65
C TYR A 251 -1.44 -16.30 -2.13
N LEU A 252 -0.13 -16.43 -2.25
CA LEU A 252 0.77 -15.39 -2.74
C LEU A 252 1.53 -15.91 -3.95
N MET A 253 1.72 -15.05 -4.95
CA MET A 253 2.50 -15.40 -6.13
C MET A 253 3.20 -14.19 -6.71
N THR A 254 4.40 -14.40 -7.21
CA THR A 254 5.05 -13.50 -8.17
C THR A 254 5.56 -14.26 -9.38
N GLN A 255 5.65 -13.57 -10.52
CA GLN A 255 6.23 -14.10 -11.76
C GLN A 255 6.74 -12.95 -12.64
N ASP A 256 7.67 -13.26 -13.55
CA ASP A 256 8.07 -12.30 -14.57
C ASP A 256 6.99 -12.11 -15.66
N SER A 257 7.16 -11.10 -16.53
CA SER A 257 6.25 -10.79 -17.64
C SER A 257 5.99 -11.96 -18.59
N ASN A 258 6.88 -12.95 -18.61
CA ASN A 258 6.84 -14.09 -19.52
C ASN A 258 6.14 -15.29 -18.86
N GLY A 259 5.71 -15.15 -17.60
CA GLY A 259 5.20 -16.23 -16.76
C GLY A 259 6.26 -17.23 -16.33
N GLN A 260 7.54 -16.91 -16.47
CA GLN A 260 8.65 -17.70 -15.95
C GLN A 260 8.99 -17.22 -14.53
N GLN A 261 9.87 -17.97 -13.86
CA GLN A 261 10.33 -17.65 -12.50
C GLN A 261 9.19 -17.45 -11.48
N LYS A 262 8.11 -18.23 -11.66
CA LYS A 262 6.97 -18.21 -10.74
C LYS A 262 7.41 -18.69 -9.36
N VAL A 263 7.20 -17.87 -8.34
CA VAL A 263 7.35 -18.24 -6.93
C VAL A 263 5.99 -18.08 -6.27
N GLU A 264 5.53 -19.10 -5.57
CA GLU A 264 4.21 -19.09 -4.93
C GLU A 264 4.23 -19.75 -3.56
N TYR A 265 3.34 -19.28 -2.69
CA TYR A 265 3.08 -19.84 -1.38
C TYR A 265 1.59 -19.94 -1.14
N ASP A 266 1.18 -21.04 -0.53
CA ASP A 266 -0.16 -21.29 -0.02
C ASP A 266 -0.03 -21.47 1.49
N MET A 267 -0.57 -20.53 2.26
CA MET A 267 -0.50 -20.49 3.72
C MET A 267 -1.90 -20.60 4.29
N LYS A 268 -2.18 -21.72 4.93
CA LYS A 268 -3.51 -22.01 5.50
C LYS A 268 -3.69 -21.43 6.89
N TRP A 269 -4.93 -21.08 7.21
CA TRP A 269 -5.30 -20.64 8.56
C TRP A 269 -5.11 -21.76 9.58
N GLY A 270 -4.45 -21.45 10.71
CA GLY A 270 -4.22 -22.39 11.80
C GLY A 270 -3.19 -23.50 11.54
N GLU A 271 -2.58 -23.55 10.35
CA GLU A 271 -1.52 -24.52 10.02
C GLU A 271 -0.12 -23.91 10.21
N GLU A 272 0.85 -24.74 10.60
CA GLU A 272 2.26 -24.31 10.68
C GLU A 272 2.85 -24.14 9.28
N PHE A 273 3.61 -23.07 9.12
CA PHE A 273 4.36 -22.72 7.91
C PHE A 273 5.80 -22.35 8.28
N LEU A 274 6.75 -22.49 7.33
CA LEU A 274 8.15 -22.09 7.54
C LEU A 274 8.42 -20.76 6.86
N ASP A 275 8.77 -19.74 7.62
CA ASP A 275 9.16 -18.44 7.07
C ASP A 275 10.53 -18.50 6.35
N LYS A 276 10.95 -17.39 5.76
CA LYS A 276 12.25 -17.29 5.06
C LYS A 276 13.47 -17.63 5.92
N ASP A 277 13.35 -17.49 7.24
CA ASP A 277 14.44 -17.71 8.21
C ASP A 277 14.37 -19.13 8.80
N GLY A 278 13.42 -19.96 8.37
CA GLY A 278 13.20 -21.32 8.85
C GLY A 278 12.46 -21.41 10.18
N ASN A 279 11.84 -20.31 10.64
CA ASN A 279 11.01 -20.33 11.84
C ASN A 279 9.63 -20.91 11.52
N ARG A 280 9.10 -21.70 12.46
CA ARG A 280 7.70 -22.14 12.41
C ARG A 280 6.81 -20.98 12.84
N VAL A 281 5.85 -20.65 11.97
CA VAL A 281 4.87 -19.59 12.16
C VAL A 281 3.47 -20.12 11.86
N THR A 282 2.45 -19.53 12.47
CA THR A 282 1.05 -19.90 12.21
C THR A 282 0.21 -18.63 12.09
N LEU A 283 -0.54 -18.52 11.00
CA LEU A 283 -1.58 -17.51 10.86
C LEU A 283 -2.78 -17.93 11.70
N VAL A 284 -3.18 -17.12 12.70
CA VAL A 284 -4.31 -17.47 13.56
C VAL A 284 -5.62 -17.51 12.78
N THR A 285 -6.54 -18.39 13.17
CA THR A 285 -7.87 -18.51 12.55
C THR A 285 -8.74 -17.28 12.80
N ASP A 286 -8.45 -16.49 13.83
CA ASP A 286 -9.19 -15.26 14.18
C ASP A 286 -9.18 -14.22 13.04
N TRP A 287 -8.24 -14.31 12.09
CA TRP A 287 -8.27 -13.52 10.85
C TRP A 287 -9.53 -13.80 9.99
N THR A 288 -10.19 -14.93 10.22
CA THR A 288 -11.41 -15.37 9.51
C THR A 288 -12.70 -15.06 10.26
N ASP A 289 -12.62 -14.42 11.44
CA ASP A 289 -13.79 -14.03 12.21
C ASP A 289 -14.69 -13.07 11.38
N ASP A 290 -16.00 -13.17 11.58
CA ASP A 290 -17.02 -12.43 10.83
C ASP A 290 -17.03 -10.92 11.11
N ASP A 291 -16.45 -10.51 12.24
CA ASP A 291 -16.25 -9.12 12.62
C ASP A 291 -14.92 -8.53 12.12
N VAL A 292 -14.07 -9.33 11.45
CA VAL A 292 -12.83 -8.87 10.82
C VAL A 292 -13.09 -8.56 9.34
N ALA A 293 -12.93 -7.30 8.99
CA ALA A 293 -13.07 -6.82 7.62
C ALA A 293 -11.72 -6.32 7.09
N PHE A 294 -11.54 -6.36 5.77
CA PHE A 294 -10.30 -6.05 5.07
C PHE A 294 -10.55 -5.12 3.89
N TYR A 295 -9.46 -4.58 3.36
CA TYR A 295 -9.45 -3.84 2.11
C TYR A 295 -8.09 -3.98 1.44
N PHE A 296 -8.08 -3.95 0.11
CA PHE A 296 -6.85 -3.88 -0.65
C PHE A 296 -6.25 -2.48 -0.67
N LYS A 297 -4.93 -2.44 -0.85
CA LYS A 297 -4.17 -1.21 -1.14
C LYS A 297 -3.16 -1.49 -2.24
N ALA A 298 -2.95 -0.52 -3.13
CA ALA A 298 -2.02 -0.63 -4.24
C ALA A 298 -1.46 0.75 -4.63
N GLY A 299 -0.24 0.80 -5.16
CA GLY A 299 0.45 2.04 -5.52
C GLY A 299 1.86 2.02 -4.94
N ILE A 300 2.31 3.14 -4.37
CA ILE A 300 3.59 3.19 -3.66
C ILE A 300 3.41 3.65 -2.22
N TYR A 301 4.02 2.90 -1.32
CA TYR A 301 4.21 3.30 0.07
C TYR A 301 5.69 3.12 0.43
N PRO A 302 6.54 4.10 0.09
CA PRO A 302 7.96 4.08 0.42
C PRO A 302 8.18 3.86 1.91
N GLN A 303 9.12 2.98 2.28
CA GLN A 303 9.49 2.69 3.66
C GLN A 303 10.75 3.49 4.06
N ILE A 304 10.78 4.76 3.65
CA ILE A 304 11.85 5.72 3.93
C ILE A 304 11.20 6.92 4.60
N ARG A 305 11.70 7.31 5.79
CA ARG A 305 11.14 8.46 6.51
C ARG A 305 11.46 9.73 5.72
N PRO A 306 10.50 10.65 5.54
CA PRO A 306 10.83 11.98 5.03
C PRO A 306 11.76 12.68 6.03
N ASP A 307 12.74 13.42 5.52
CA ASP A 307 13.68 14.23 6.31
C ASP A 307 13.01 15.46 6.95
#